data_AF-A0A3B4C9E6-F1
#
_entry.id   AF-A0A3B4C9E6-F1
#
_cell.length_a   1.000
_cell.length_b   1.000
_cell.length_c   1.000
_cell.angle_alpha   90.00
_cell.angle_beta   90.00
_cell.angle_gamma   90.00
#
_symmetry.space_group_name_H-M   'P 1'
#
loop_
_entity.id
_entity.type
_entity.pdbx_description
1 polymer ?
#
loop_
_entity_poly.entity_id
_entity_poly.type
_entity_poly.pdbx_seq_one_letter_code
_entity_poly.pdbx_strand_id
1 'polypeptide(L)'
;MLRILYFTTFAALVLGQSGVAPPGQGGQVQTRVVGGSVTSPNAWPWQVSLRVQSGTCYNHVCGGVLIKTNWVLTTAQCVSGIAVSLVVLGEHDLTAPERKEQFFGVSAIYIHPSWNSDLTAGSVEHSFLFILIVFYYFRRLIIENCAVNI
;
A
#
# COMPACT_ATOMS: atom_id res chain seq x y z
N MET A 1 -17.16 36.45 40.03
CA MET A 1 -15.80 36.27 40.58
C MET A 1 -15.26 34.83 40.42
N LEU A 2 -16.12 33.79 40.35
CA LEU A 2 -15.68 32.38 40.17
C LEU A 2 -15.17 32.02 38.76
N ARG A 3 -15.55 32.76 37.71
CA ARG A 3 -15.13 32.50 36.30
C ARG A 3 -13.67 32.85 36.00
N ILE A 4 -13.08 33.80 36.73
CA ILE A 4 -11.68 34.24 36.50
C ILE A 4 -10.71 33.18 37.05
N LEU A 5 -11.07 32.52 38.16
CA LEU A 5 -10.27 31.47 38.77
C LEU A 5 -10.14 30.23 37.88
N TYR A 6 -11.21 29.85 37.16
CA TYR A 6 -11.18 28.74 36.20
C TYR A 6 -10.23 29.00 35.03
N PHE A 7 -10.17 30.25 34.54
CA PHE A 7 -9.27 30.61 33.44
C PHE A 7 -7.80 30.56 33.87
N THR A 8 -7.49 30.99 35.09
CA THR A 8 -6.11 30.93 35.61
C THR A 8 -5.64 29.50 35.89
N THR A 9 -6.52 28.60 36.35
CA THR A 9 -6.17 27.19 36.53
C THR A 9 -5.93 26.47 35.21
N PHE A 10 -6.65 26.83 34.16
CA PHE A 10 -6.47 26.22 32.84
C PHE A 10 -5.13 26.62 32.20
N ALA A 11 -4.70 27.87 32.38
CA ALA A 11 -3.42 28.36 31.87
C ALA A 11 -2.20 27.70 32.55
N ALA A 12 -2.29 27.37 33.84
CA ALA A 12 -1.20 26.73 34.58
C ALA A 12 -0.98 25.26 34.15
N LEU A 13 -2.02 24.56 33.69
CA LEU A 13 -1.88 23.17 33.21
C LEU A 13 -1.17 23.07 31.85
N VAL A 14 -1.17 24.15 31.04
CA VAL A 14 -0.62 24.16 29.68
C VAL A 14 0.90 24.43 29.67
N LEU A 15 1.45 25.06 30.71
CA LEU A 15 2.89 25.39 30.78
C LEU A 15 3.76 24.28 31.39
N GLY A 16 3.18 23.14 31.76
CA GLY A 16 3.83 22.08 32.54
C GLY A 16 4.46 20.91 31.77
N GLN A 17 4.60 20.95 30.44
CA GLN A 17 5.25 19.86 29.70
C GLN A 17 6.56 20.32 29.04
N SER A 18 7.64 20.16 29.79
CA SER A 18 9.01 20.18 29.27
C SER A 18 9.32 18.87 28.52
N GLY A 19 9.30 18.91 27.19
CA GLY A 19 9.77 17.81 26.35
C GLY A 19 11.22 18.03 25.91
N VAL A 20 12.20 17.56 26.68
CA VAL A 20 13.59 17.45 26.23
C VAL A 20 13.68 16.25 25.28
N ALA A 21 13.90 16.50 23.99
CA ALA A 21 14.15 15.44 23.02
C ALA A 21 15.59 14.90 23.18
N PRO A 22 15.82 13.58 23.22
CA PRO A 22 17.17 13.03 23.26
C PRO A 22 17.91 13.23 21.92
N PRO A 23 19.22 13.55 21.93
CA PRO A 23 20.00 13.62 20.70
C PRO A 23 20.39 12.20 20.28
N GLY A 24 19.87 11.76 19.14
CA GLY A 24 20.26 10.47 18.56
C GLY A 24 19.37 10.07 17.41
N GLN A 25 19.56 10.69 16.24
CA GLN A 25 19.08 10.12 14.97
C GLN A 25 20.19 10.16 13.94
N GLY A 26 20.90 9.03 13.84
CA GLY A 26 21.64 8.68 12.64
C GLY A 26 20.67 8.49 11.47
N GLY A 27 21.10 8.91 10.28
CA GLY A 27 20.49 8.57 8.99
C GLY A 27 18.99 8.82 8.90
N GLN A 28 18.60 10.06 8.62
CA GLN A 28 17.24 10.37 8.16
C GLN A 28 16.97 9.66 6.82
N VAL A 29 16.52 8.40 6.87
CA VAL A 29 15.69 7.84 5.79
C VAL A 29 14.45 8.71 5.80
N GLN A 30 14.29 9.58 4.80
CA GLN A 30 13.08 10.39 4.70
C GLN A 30 11.88 9.47 4.48
N THR A 31 11.23 9.10 5.57
CA THR A 31 9.93 8.45 5.52
C THR A 31 8.96 9.44 4.92
N ARG A 32 8.60 9.22 3.65
CA ARG A 32 7.58 9.99 2.90
C ARG A 32 6.22 9.99 3.63
N VAL A 33 6.01 9.07 4.56
CA VAL A 33 4.82 8.94 5.39
C VAL A 33 4.91 9.90 6.59
N VAL A 34 4.03 10.89 6.65
CA VAL A 34 3.95 11.84 7.78
C VAL A 34 3.02 11.28 8.84
N GLY A 35 3.54 10.95 10.02
CA GLY A 35 2.74 10.55 11.20
C GLY A 35 2.06 9.18 11.12
N GLY A 36 2.39 8.36 10.13
CA GLY A 36 1.86 7.01 10.02
C GLY A 36 2.52 6.02 10.99
N SER A 37 1.80 4.94 11.30
CA SER A 37 2.33 3.78 12.04
C SER A 37 1.97 2.49 11.31
N VAL A 38 2.74 1.43 11.55
CA VAL A 38 2.44 0.10 11.03
C VAL A 38 1.11 -0.36 11.60
N THR A 39 0.21 -0.85 10.74
CA THR A 39 -1.12 -1.32 11.15
C THR A 39 -1.03 -2.70 11.79
N SER A 40 -2.07 -3.16 12.49
CA SER A 40 -2.13 -4.58 12.84
C SER A 40 -2.25 -5.46 11.59
N PRO A 41 -1.74 -6.70 11.60
CA PRO A 41 -1.96 -7.65 10.52
C PRO A 41 -3.44 -7.79 10.18
N ASN A 42 -3.77 -7.84 8.89
CA ASN A 42 -5.15 -7.94 8.39
C ASN A 42 -6.10 -6.79 8.79
N ALA A 43 -5.60 -5.62 9.23
CA ALA A 43 -6.45 -4.44 9.45
C ALA A 43 -7.21 -4.02 8.19
N TRP A 44 -6.59 -4.22 7.01
CA TRP A 44 -7.12 -3.89 5.70
C TRP A 44 -7.13 -5.13 4.80
N PRO A 45 -8.09 -6.06 4.99
CA PRO A 45 -8.06 -7.37 4.34
C PRO A 45 -8.25 -7.31 2.83
N TRP A 46 -8.75 -6.19 2.29
CA TRP A 46 -8.88 -5.93 0.87
C TRP A 46 -7.61 -5.36 0.22
N GLN A 47 -6.57 -5.04 0.98
CA GLN A 47 -5.31 -4.56 0.41
C GLN A 47 -4.63 -5.65 -0.41
N VAL A 48 -4.17 -5.30 -1.59
CA VAL A 48 -3.59 -6.24 -2.55
C VAL A 48 -2.18 -5.80 -2.95
N SER A 49 -1.26 -6.75 -3.03
CA SER A 49 0.05 -6.57 -3.63
C SER A 49 0.07 -7.16 -5.04
N LEU A 50 0.30 -6.33 -6.05
CA LEU A 50 0.55 -6.73 -7.43
C LEU A 50 2.04 -6.99 -7.63
N ARG A 51 2.39 -8.13 -8.22
CA ARG A 51 3.78 -8.53 -8.45
C ARG A 51 4.04 -8.93 -9.89
N VAL A 52 5.25 -8.61 -10.34
CA VAL A 52 5.80 -9.02 -11.64
C VAL A 52 6.85 -10.10 -11.41
N GLN A 53 6.93 -11.04 -12.34
CA GLN A 53 7.98 -12.03 -12.33
C GLN A 53 9.30 -11.42 -12.82
N SER A 54 10.37 -11.63 -12.06
CA SER A 54 11.75 -11.27 -12.38
C SER A 54 12.64 -12.48 -12.12
N GLY A 55 13.00 -13.19 -13.19
CA GLY A 55 13.69 -14.48 -13.09
C GLY A 55 12.81 -15.54 -12.41
N THR A 56 13.33 -16.14 -11.34
CA THR A 56 12.59 -17.10 -10.49
C THR A 56 11.76 -16.42 -9.40
N CYS A 57 11.82 -15.09 -9.31
CA CYS A 57 11.23 -14.32 -8.21
C CYS A 57 10.07 -13.43 -8.63
N TYR A 58 9.28 -13.00 -7.64
CA TYR A 58 8.16 -12.07 -7.82
C TYR A 58 8.38 -10.80 -7.00
N ASN A 59 8.45 -9.66 -7.68
CA ASN A 59 8.69 -8.37 -7.05
C ASN A 59 7.40 -7.57 -6.96
N HIS A 60 7.15 -6.94 -5.81
CA HIS A 60 6.07 -5.98 -5.65
C HIS A 60 6.28 -4.76 -6.54
N VAL A 61 5.24 -4.38 -7.29
CA VAL A 61 5.28 -3.21 -8.17
C VAL A 61 4.22 -2.17 -7.83
N CYS A 62 3.04 -2.60 -7.38
CA CYS A 62 1.91 -1.73 -7.13
C CYS A 62 0.93 -2.30 -6.13
N GLY A 63 0.11 -1.42 -5.55
CA GLY A 63 -1.05 -1.80 -4.75
C GLY A 63 -2.32 -2.01 -5.57
N GLY A 64 -3.33 -2.57 -4.93
CA GLY A 64 -4.69 -2.68 -5.43
C GLY A 64 -5.69 -2.94 -4.31
N VAL A 65 -6.98 -3.01 -4.67
CA VAL A 65 -8.08 -3.25 -3.73
C VAL A 65 -8.93 -4.41 -4.23
N LEU A 66 -9.17 -5.41 -3.38
CA LEU A 66 -10.13 -6.47 -3.65
C LEU A 66 -11.56 -5.91 -3.53
N ILE A 67 -12.25 -5.75 -4.66
CA ILE A 67 -13.61 -5.18 -4.70
C ILE A 67 -14.70 -6.26 -4.74
N LYS A 68 -14.35 -7.47 -5.19
CA LYS A 68 -15.21 -8.65 -5.24
C LYS A 68 -14.35 -9.90 -5.34
N THR A 69 -14.91 -11.08 -5.03
CA THR A 69 -14.26 -12.38 -5.25
C THR A 69 -13.71 -12.46 -6.66
N ASN A 70 -12.38 -12.59 -6.80
CA ASN A 70 -11.66 -12.65 -8.09
C ASN A 70 -11.62 -11.33 -8.87
N TRP A 71 -11.89 -10.20 -8.21
CA TRP A 71 -11.90 -8.86 -8.81
C TRP A 71 -11.06 -7.89 -7.97
N VAL A 72 -9.89 -7.50 -8.50
CA VAL A 72 -8.98 -6.52 -7.89
C VAL A 72 -8.94 -5.23 -8.72
N LEU A 73 -9.22 -4.09 -8.11
CA LEU A 73 -9.09 -2.77 -8.70
C LEU A 73 -7.68 -2.20 -8.49
N THR A 74 -7.09 -1.60 -9.54
CA THR A 74 -5.80 -0.88 -9.48
C THR A 74 -5.80 0.30 -10.47
N THR A 75 -4.67 0.98 -10.61
CA THR A 75 -4.47 2.05 -11.59
C THR A 75 -4.00 1.48 -12.93
N ALA A 76 -4.39 2.12 -14.04
CA ALA A 76 -3.94 1.72 -15.36
C ALA A 76 -2.41 1.84 -15.52
N GLN A 77 -1.79 2.87 -14.95
CA GLN A 77 -0.33 3.04 -14.97
C GLN A 77 0.43 1.87 -14.32
N CYS A 78 -0.17 1.20 -13.34
CA CYS A 78 0.44 0.03 -12.68
C CYS A 78 0.48 -1.22 -13.56
N VAL A 79 -0.34 -1.29 -14.61
CA VAL A 79 -0.51 -2.49 -15.44
C VAL A 79 -0.26 -2.23 -16.94
N SER A 80 -0.23 -0.97 -17.36
CA SER A 80 0.03 -0.56 -18.74
C SER A 80 1.48 -0.84 -19.11
N GLY A 81 1.70 -1.76 -20.05
CA GLY A 81 3.05 -2.17 -20.48
C GLY A 81 3.81 -3.01 -19.45
N ILE A 82 3.16 -3.42 -18.35
CA ILE A 82 3.76 -4.21 -17.27
C ILE A 82 3.08 -5.57 -17.20
N ALA A 83 3.86 -6.65 -17.25
CA ALA A 83 3.37 -8.02 -17.15
C ALA A 83 3.15 -8.43 -15.69
N VAL A 84 2.14 -7.86 -15.03
CA VAL A 84 1.72 -8.30 -13.69
C VAL A 84 1.20 -9.74 -13.81
N SER A 85 1.84 -10.65 -13.10
CA SER A 85 1.58 -12.10 -13.19
C SER A 85 1.07 -12.70 -11.88
N LEU A 86 1.24 -11.99 -10.76
CA LEU A 86 0.89 -12.48 -9.44
C LEU A 86 0.18 -11.41 -8.60
N VAL A 87 -0.89 -11.84 -7.93
CA VAL A 87 -1.69 -11.09 -6.99
C VAL A 87 -1.56 -11.73 -5.62
N VAL A 88 -1.22 -10.95 -4.61
CA VAL A 88 -1.03 -11.41 -3.23
C VAL A 88 -2.02 -10.71 -2.31
N LEU A 89 -2.85 -11.51 -1.61
CA LEU A 89 -3.77 -11.04 -0.56
C LEU A 89 -3.25 -11.42 0.82
N GLY A 90 -3.58 -10.62 1.82
CA GLY A 90 -3.20 -10.88 3.23
C GLY A 90 -1.72 -10.64 3.54
N GLU A 91 -1.03 -9.94 2.65
CA GLU A 91 0.35 -9.49 2.84
C GLU A 91 0.40 -8.32 3.82
N HIS A 92 1.22 -8.41 4.87
CA HIS A 92 1.41 -7.35 5.86
C HIS A 92 2.87 -6.89 5.94
N ASP A 93 3.85 -7.78 5.76
CA ASP A 93 5.27 -7.45 5.67
C ASP A 93 5.91 -7.97 4.38
N LEU A 94 6.14 -7.07 3.41
CA LEU A 94 6.77 -7.38 2.13
C LEU A 94 8.20 -7.97 2.25
N THR A 95 8.84 -7.87 3.41
CA THR A 95 10.21 -8.33 3.65
C THR A 95 10.29 -9.72 4.28
N ALA A 96 9.18 -10.24 4.82
CA ALA A 96 9.16 -11.48 5.58
C ALA A 96 7.93 -12.33 5.23
N PRO A 97 8.09 -13.64 4.94
CA PRO A 97 6.94 -14.50 4.69
C PRO A 97 6.17 -14.80 5.98
N GLU A 98 4.88 -14.50 6.01
CA GLU A 98 3.96 -14.65 7.15
C GLU A 98 3.11 -15.94 7.07
N ARG A 99 3.17 -16.67 5.96
CA ARG A 99 2.44 -17.91 5.65
C ARG A 99 0.91 -17.79 5.66
N LYS A 100 0.38 -16.57 5.75
CA LYS A 100 -1.04 -16.24 5.72
C LYS A 100 -1.45 -15.63 4.38
N GLU A 101 -0.46 -15.34 3.54
CA GLU A 101 -0.62 -14.77 2.22
C GLU A 101 -1.26 -15.78 1.28
N GLN A 102 -2.10 -15.26 0.39
CA GLN A 102 -2.74 -16.02 -0.65
C GLN A 102 -2.27 -15.52 -2.00
N PHE A 103 -1.72 -16.45 -2.78
CA PHE A 103 -1.08 -16.19 -4.06
C PHE A 103 -1.99 -16.61 -5.22
N PHE A 104 -2.27 -15.66 -6.13
CA PHE A 104 -3.16 -15.85 -7.27
C PHE A 104 -2.48 -15.41 -8.57
N GLY A 105 -2.58 -16.23 -9.61
CA GLY A 105 -2.17 -15.82 -10.95
C GLY A 105 -3.08 -14.72 -11.51
N VAL A 106 -2.64 -14.06 -12.59
CA VAL A 106 -3.42 -13.08 -13.35
C VAL A 106 -3.88 -13.72 -14.66
N SER A 107 -5.17 -13.62 -15.01
CA SER A 107 -5.75 -14.26 -16.21
C SER A 107 -5.89 -13.25 -17.32
N ALA A 108 -6.36 -12.07 -16.95
CA ALA A 108 -6.66 -11.00 -17.87
C ALA A 108 -6.50 -9.71 -17.11
N ILE A 109 -5.89 -8.75 -17.79
CA ILE A 109 -5.89 -7.34 -17.44
C ILE A 109 -6.65 -6.68 -18.56
N TYR A 110 -7.57 -5.81 -18.24
CA TYR A 110 -8.10 -4.90 -19.23
C TYR A 110 -7.66 -3.50 -18.82
N ILE A 111 -7.60 -2.57 -19.75
CA ILE A 111 -7.28 -1.17 -19.45
C ILE A 111 -8.44 -0.33 -19.99
N HIS A 112 -8.86 0.69 -19.23
CA HIS A 112 -10.05 1.45 -19.58
C HIS A 112 -9.80 2.08 -20.96
N PRO A 113 -10.74 2.01 -21.94
CA PRO A 113 -10.46 2.47 -23.31
C PRO A 113 -10.03 3.93 -23.44
N SER A 114 -10.44 4.77 -22.48
CA SER A 114 -10.08 6.19 -22.41
C SER A 114 -8.76 6.47 -21.66
N TRP A 115 -8.04 5.44 -21.20
CA TRP A 115 -6.72 5.61 -20.61
C TRP A 115 -5.71 6.03 -21.69
N ASN A 116 -4.86 7.00 -21.35
CA ASN A 116 -3.76 7.45 -22.20
C ASN A 116 -2.48 7.55 -21.36
N SER A 117 -1.36 7.04 -21.88
CA SER A 117 -0.04 7.09 -21.25
C SER A 117 0.72 8.41 -21.47
N ASP A 118 0.23 9.28 -22.36
CA ASP A 118 0.90 10.54 -22.71
C ASP A 118 0.71 11.61 -21.61
N LEU A 119 1.60 11.59 -20.62
CA LEU A 119 1.61 12.51 -19.47
C LEU A 119 2.25 13.88 -19.78
N THR A 120 2.08 14.44 -20.98
CA THR A 120 2.55 15.82 -21.31
C THR A 120 1.57 16.91 -20.89
N ALA A 121 0.41 16.57 -20.33
CA ALA A 121 -0.50 17.55 -19.76
C ALA A 121 -0.71 17.21 -18.29
N GLY A 122 -0.42 18.16 -17.39
CA GLY A 122 -0.69 18.07 -15.95
C GLY A 122 -2.18 17.89 -15.66
N SER A 123 -2.67 16.67 -15.85
CA SER A 123 -4.08 16.29 -15.79
C SER A 123 -4.26 15.24 -14.70
N VAL A 124 -4.11 15.71 -13.46
CA VAL A 124 -4.53 15.00 -12.24
C VAL A 124 -6.03 14.64 -12.25
N GLU A 125 -6.79 15.11 -13.23
CA GLU A 125 -8.23 14.88 -13.35
C GLU A 125 -8.59 13.61 -14.15
N HIS A 126 -7.68 13.07 -14.96
CA HIS A 126 -7.94 11.85 -15.76
C HIS A 126 -7.47 10.56 -15.08
N SER A 127 -6.80 10.67 -13.94
CA SER A 127 -6.44 9.52 -13.09
C SER A 127 -7.67 8.83 -12.47
N PHE A 128 -8.84 9.46 -12.52
CA PHE A 128 -10.12 8.91 -12.03
C PHE A 128 -10.81 7.95 -13.01
N LEU A 129 -10.24 7.69 -14.19
CA LEU A 129 -10.63 6.56 -15.06
C LEU A 129 -10.08 5.25 -14.47
N PHE A 130 -10.39 5.01 -13.20
CA PHE A 130 -10.23 3.74 -12.51
C PHE A 130 -11.33 2.82 -13.00
N ILE A 131 -11.01 1.96 -13.96
CA ILE A 131 -11.47 0.59 -13.90
C ILE A 131 -10.38 -0.14 -14.64
N LEU A 132 -9.59 -0.95 -13.92
CA LEU A 132 -9.65 -2.34 -14.30
C LEU A 132 -9.24 -3.37 -13.30
N ILE A 133 -9.89 -4.48 -13.57
CA ILE A 133 -10.00 -5.64 -12.76
C ILE A 133 -9.38 -6.84 -13.45
N VAL A 134 -8.47 -7.43 -12.71
CA VAL A 134 -7.95 -8.78 -12.89
C VAL A 134 -9.06 -9.80 -12.65
N PHE A 135 -9.33 -10.67 -13.62
CA PHE A 135 -10.04 -11.93 -13.36
C PHE A 135 -9.04 -12.97 -12.86
N TYR A 136 -9.30 -13.70 -11.76
CA TYR A 136 -8.75 -15.06 -11.62
C TYR A 136 -9.59 -16.06 -10.84
N TYR A 137 -9.74 -17.24 -11.42
CA TYR A 137 -10.32 -18.43 -10.81
C TYR A 137 -9.30 -19.05 -9.84
N PHE A 138 -9.62 -19.13 -8.55
CA PHE A 138 -8.75 -19.63 -7.46
C PHE A 138 -7.96 -20.90 -7.84
N ARG A 139 -6.68 -20.76 -8.22
CA ARG A 139 -5.67 -21.79 -8.02
C ARG A 139 -4.63 -21.21 -7.07
N ARG A 140 -4.63 -21.70 -5.84
CA ARG A 140 -3.62 -21.35 -4.83
C ARG A 140 -2.27 -21.82 -5.35
N LEU A 141 -1.42 -20.89 -5.76
CA LEU A 141 -0.04 -21.21 -6.11
C LEU A 141 0.77 -21.27 -4.82
N ILE A 142 1.36 -22.43 -4.53
CA ILE A 142 2.36 -22.53 -3.47
C ILE A 142 3.66 -22.05 -4.12
N ILE A 143 4.03 -20.79 -3.89
CA ILE A 143 5.35 -20.30 -4.29
C ILE A 143 6.31 -20.73 -3.18
N GLU A 144 6.94 -21.89 -3.36
CA GLU A 144 8.07 -22.26 -2.49
C GLU A 144 9.30 -21.43 -2.89
N ASN A 145 9.67 -20.52 -2.00
CA ASN A 145 10.98 -19.87 -1.88
C ASN A 145 11.50 -19.12 -3.12
N CYS A 146 11.20 -17.82 -3.18
CA CYS A 146 12.22 -16.86 -3.60
C CYS A 146 13.41 -17.03 -2.65
N ALA A 147 14.44 -17.75 -3.06
CA ALA A 147 15.72 -17.68 -2.38
C ALA A 147 16.22 -16.24 -2.50
N VAL A 148 16.05 -15.48 -1.42
CA VAL A 148 16.77 -14.23 -1.15
C VAL A 148 18.24 -14.65 -1.01
N ASN A 149 18.91 -14.83 -2.13
CA ASN A 149 20.37 -14.88 -2.17
C ASN A 149 20.82 -13.42 -2.24
N ILE A 150 21.18 -12.89 -1.07
CA ILE A 150 22.12 -11.78 -0.94
C ILE A 150 23.51 -12.37 -1.11
#